data_AF-A0A3A6NMD2-F1
#
_entry.id   AF-A0A3A6NMD2-F1
#
_cell.length_a   1.000
_cell.length_b   1.000
_cell.length_c   1.000
_cell.angle_alpha   90.00
_cell.angle_beta   90.00
_cell.angle_gamma   90.00
#
_symmetry.space_group_name_H-M   'P 1'
#
loop_
_entity.id
_entity.type
_entity.pdbx_description
1 polymer ?
#
loop_
_entity_poly.entity_id
_entity_poly.type
_entity_poly.pdbx_seq_one_letter_code
_entity_poly.pdbx_strand_id
1 'polypeptide(L)'
;MQEKNSKRMLDKERYVPYNKAVSLQQQSVQYRRLDMPPNKKLRHCRLNRGLTQREVAKAFNIVPDYYSMLERGVRTPGFKLAKKIADFYGYIVDDLFFAEAKNDMFSSEQKKI
;
A
#
# COMPACT_ATOMS: atom_id res chain seq x y z
N MET A 1 -27.19 -24.03 -13.77
CA MET A 1 -26.52 -24.00 -12.46
C MET A 1 -25.29 -23.11 -12.56
N GLN A 2 -25.37 -21.89 -12.03
CA GLN A 2 -24.22 -20.98 -11.94
C GLN A 2 -23.77 -20.94 -10.48
N GLU A 3 -22.56 -21.41 -10.16
CA GLU A 3 -21.87 -20.97 -8.95
C GLU A 3 -20.36 -21.20 -9.04
N LYS A 4 -19.65 -20.24 -9.62
CA LYS A 4 -18.20 -20.09 -9.47
C LYS A 4 -17.92 -18.72 -8.87
N ASN A 5 -18.01 -18.61 -7.55
CA ASN A 5 -17.56 -17.43 -6.80
C ASN A 5 -17.06 -17.78 -5.39
N SER A 6 -16.43 -18.94 -5.24
CA SER A 6 -15.76 -19.32 -3.99
C SER A 6 -14.25 -19.09 -4.12
N LYS A 7 -13.79 -17.97 -3.57
CA LYS A 7 -12.45 -17.68 -2.98
C LYS A 7 -12.21 -16.17 -2.93
N ARG A 8 -13.10 -15.47 -2.22
CA ARG A 8 -12.87 -14.09 -1.77
C ARG A 8 -13.27 -13.94 -0.30
N MET A 9 -12.80 -14.85 0.52
CA MET A 9 -12.82 -14.70 1.97
C MET A 9 -11.45 -14.13 2.37
N LEU A 10 -11.35 -12.80 2.38
CA LEU A 10 -10.32 -12.11 3.13
C LEU A 10 -10.53 -12.45 4.61
N ASP A 11 -9.49 -12.89 5.30
CA ASP A 11 -9.43 -13.12 6.75
C ASP A 11 -10.20 -12.02 7.49
N LYS A 12 -11.36 -12.39 8.07
CA LYS A 12 -12.24 -11.47 8.80
C LYS A 12 -11.69 -11.06 10.17
N GLU A 13 -10.55 -11.60 10.61
CA GLU A 13 -9.94 -11.26 11.90
C GLU A 13 -8.89 -10.14 11.83
N ARG A 14 -8.50 -9.68 10.63
CA ARG A 14 -7.53 -8.59 10.43
C ARG A 14 -8.05 -7.40 9.61
N TYR A 15 -9.33 -7.42 9.23
CA TYR A 15 -9.95 -6.33 8.49
C TYR A 15 -10.66 -5.36 9.44
N VAL A 16 -10.00 -4.23 9.74
CA VAL A 16 -10.67 -3.10 10.41
C VAL A 16 -11.36 -2.26 9.33
N PRO A 17 -12.71 -2.25 9.26
CA PRO A 17 -13.42 -1.55 8.20
C PRO A 17 -13.24 -0.04 8.31
N TYR A 18 -12.92 0.58 7.18
CA TYR A 18 -12.96 2.02 7.00
C TYR A 18 -14.40 2.52 7.09
N ASN A 19 -14.70 3.34 8.10
CA ASN A 19 -15.70 4.42 8.00
C ASN A 19 -15.55 5.47 9.14
N LYS A 20 -15.13 6.68 8.74
CA LYS A 20 -15.80 7.96 9.03
C LYS A 20 -16.12 8.33 10.50
N ALA A 21 -15.18 8.22 11.45
CA ALA A 21 -15.30 8.88 12.76
C ALA A 21 -14.00 8.90 13.60
N VAL A 22 -12.81 9.15 13.01
CA VAL A 22 -11.60 9.34 13.82
C VAL A 22 -11.44 10.84 14.07
N SER A 23 -12.08 11.30 15.14
CA SER A 23 -11.92 12.64 15.70
C SER A 23 -10.45 12.92 16.00
N LEU A 24 -10.06 14.16 15.70
CA LEU A 24 -8.78 14.78 16.02
C LEU A 24 -8.44 14.59 17.50
N GLN A 25 -7.42 13.80 17.85
CA GLN A 25 -6.54 14.12 19.01
C GLN A 25 -5.32 13.20 19.28
N GLN A 26 -5.06 12.12 18.56
CA GLN A 26 -3.91 11.25 18.86
C GLN A 26 -2.95 11.15 17.66
N GLN A 27 -2.36 12.29 17.31
CA GLN A 27 -1.24 12.41 16.38
C GLN A 27 0.07 12.15 17.11
N SER A 28 0.48 10.89 17.24
CA SER A 28 1.90 10.51 17.22
C SER A 28 2.05 8.97 17.23
N VAL A 29 2.81 8.45 16.26
CA VAL A 29 3.52 7.15 16.30
C VAL A 29 2.80 5.83 15.90
N GLN A 30 1.65 5.78 15.23
CA GLN A 30 0.96 4.47 14.99
C GLN A 30 0.77 4.02 13.51
N TYR A 31 1.53 4.56 12.53
CA TYR A 31 1.41 4.14 11.11
C TYR A 31 2.54 3.25 10.57
N ARG A 32 3.51 2.89 11.42
CA ARG A 32 4.79 2.28 10.98
C ARG A 32 4.68 0.79 10.59
N ARG A 33 3.58 0.09 10.90
CA ARG A 33 3.37 -1.32 10.52
C ARG A 33 1.94 -1.57 10.06
N LEU A 34 1.60 -1.08 8.87
CA LEU A 34 0.49 -1.68 8.13
C LEU A 34 1.05 -2.91 7.41
N ASP A 35 0.66 -4.11 7.87
CA ASP A 35 0.96 -5.41 7.25
C ASP A 35 0.17 -5.57 5.94
N MET A 36 0.41 -4.65 5.00
CA MET A 36 -0.26 -4.60 3.70
C MET A 36 0.77 -4.57 2.58
N PRO A 37 0.46 -5.18 1.42
CA PRO A 37 1.37 -5.09 0.29
C PRO A 37 1.50 -3.63 -0.19
N PRO A 38 2.66 -3.22 -0.72
CA PRO A 38 3.01 -1.79 -0.82
C PRO A 38 2.13 -1.03 -1.81
N ASN A 39 1.72 -1.69 -2.89
CA ASN A 39 0.75 -1.18 -3.87
C ASN A 39 -0.59 -0.81 -3.22
N LYS A 40 -1.05 -1.59 -2.24
CA LYS A 40 -2.26 -1.28 -1.48
C LYS A 40 -2.03 -0.08 -0.55
N LYS A 41 -0.82 0.09 -0.01
CA LYS A 41 -0.47 1.19 0.92
C LYS A 41 -0.59 2.55 0.25
N LEU A 42 -0.07 2.67 -0.98
CA LEU A 42 -0.19 3.91 -1.76
C LEU A 42 -1.65 4.33 -1.97
N ARG A 43 -2.51 3.37 -2.35
CA ARG A 43 -3.95 3.61 -2.52
C ARG A 43 -4.63 4.02 -1.21
N HIS A 44 -4.26 3.38 -0.11
CA HIS A 44 -4.79 3.70 1.22
C HIS A 44 -4.42 5.13 1.64
N CYS A 45 -3.15 5.51 1.52
CA CYS A 45 -2.69 6.86 1.83
C CYS A 45 -3.46 7.93 1.03
N ARG A 46 -3.73 7.69 -0.24
CA ARG A 46 -4.54 8.59 -1.07
C ARG A 46 -5.97 8.72 -0.53
N LEU A 47 -6.64 7.61 -0.26
CA LEU A 47 -8.03 7.60 0.19
C LEU A 47 -8.20 8.23 1.58
N ASN A 48 -7.24 8.04 2.48
CA ASN A 48 -7.23 8.68 3.81
C ASN A 48 -7.17 10.21 3.72
N ARG A 49 -6.60 10.75 2.63
CA ARG A 49 -6.56 12.19 2.37
C ARG A 49 -7.76 12.69 1.56
N GLY A 50 -8.71 11.82 1.21
CA GLY A 50 -9.87 12.17 0.39
C GLY A 50 -9.53 12.53 -1.06
N LEU A 51 -8.33 12.18 -1.54
CA LEU A 51 -7.86 12.58 -2.87
C LEU A 51 -8.25 11.57 -3.96
N THR A 52 -8.54 12.08 -5.15
CA THR A 52 -8.68 11.31 -6.38
C THR A 52 -7.31 10.99 -6.99
N GLN A 53 -7.23 9.95 -7.82
CA GLN A 53 -5.98 9.63 -8.53
C GLN A 53 -5.49 10.79 -9.41
N ARG A 54 -6.42 11.54 -10.00
CA ARG A 54 -6.13 12.69 -10.86
C ARG A 54 -5.51 13.86 -10.09
N GLU A 55 -5.99 14.13 -8.87
CA GLU A 55 -5.42 15.20 -8.02
C GLU A 55 -4.00 14.86 -7.59
N VAL A 56 -3.74 13.62 -7.20
CA VAL A 56 -2.38 13.20 -6.84
C VAL A 56 -1.46 13.21 -8.05
N ALA A 57 -1.94 12.74 -9.20
CA ALA A 57 -1.16 12.77 -10.44
C ALA A 57 -0.78 14.21 -10.84
N LYS A 58 -1.71 15.16 -10.70
CA LYS A 58 -1.45 16.59 -10.91
C LYS A 58 -0.39 17.13 -9.95
N ALA A 59 -0.42 16.74 -8.67
CA ALA A 59 0.56 17.18 -7.67
C ALA A 59 2.00 16.78 -8.01
N PHE A 60 2.18 15.65 -8.71
CA PHE A 60 3.50 15.15 -9.12
C PHE A 60 3.83 15.38 -10.60
N ASN A 61 2.96 16.09 -11.33
CA ASN A 61 3.09 16.31 -12.76
C ASN A 61 3.27 15.01 -13.57
N ILE A 62 2.43 14.01 -13.27
CA ILE A 62 2.38 12.72 -13.98
C ILE A 62 0.98 12.48 -14.55
N VAL A 63 0.88 11.57 -15.52
CA VAL A 63 -0.42 11.17 -16.07
C VAL A 63 -1.20 10.32 -15.05
N PRO A 64 -2.54 10.50 -14.93
CA PRO A 64 -3.36 9.74 -13.97
C PRO A 64 -3.26 8.23 -14.12
N ASP A 65 -3.15 7.72 -15.36
CA ASP A 65 -3.01 6.29 -15.62
C ASP A 65 -1.71 5.72 -15.05
N TYR A 66 -0.62 6.48 -15.10
CA TYR A 66 0.64 6.08 -14.50
C TYR A 66 0.51 5.96 -12.98
N TYR A 67 -0.13 6.93 -12.32
CA TYR A 67 -0.40 6.83 -10.88
C TYR A 67 -1.30 5.61 -10.55
N SER A 68 -2.30 5.32 -11.38
CA SER A 68 -3.13 4.11 -11.26
C SER A 68 -2.31 2.82 -11.40
N MET A 69 -1.32 2.77 -12.30
CA MET A 69 -0.38 1.65 -12.42
C MET A 69 0.46 1.46 -11.15
N LEU A 70 0.87 2.55 -10.49
CA LEU A 70 1.60 2.48 -9.21
C LEU A 70 0.74 1.85 -8.11
N GLU A 71 -0.53 2.30 -7.97
CA GLU A 71 -1.45 1.75 -6.97
C GLU A 71 -1.81 0.27 -7.20
N ARG A 72 -1.70 -0.19 -8.44
CA ARG A 72 -1.90 -1.60 -8.78
C ARG A 72 -0.62 -2.42 -8.58
N GLY A 73 0.54 -1.79 -8.49
CA GLY A 73 1.84 -2.45 -8.44
C GLY A 73 2.32 -2.96 -9.81
N VAL A 74 1.72 -2.47 -10.90
CA VAL A 74 2.13 -2.81 -12.27
C VAL A 74 3.43 -2.12 -12.64
N ARG A 75 3.67 -0.94 -12.07
CA ARG A 75 4.89 -0.16 -12.28
C ARG A 75 5.45 0.31 -10.95
N THR A 76 6.77 0.37 -10.89
CA THR A 76 7.52 0.99 -9.80
C THR A 76 7.98 2.38 -10.27
N PRO A 77 7.80 3.43 -9.47
CA PRO A 77 8.29 4.75 -9.84
C PRO A 77 9.81 4.80 -9.77
N GLY A 78 10.43 5.66 -10.58
CA GLY A 78 11.85 5.97 -10.43
C GLY A 78 12.12 6.60 -9.05
N PHE A 79 13.34 6.42 -8.54
CA PHE A 79 13.71 6.83 -7.17
C PHE A 79 13.31 8.27 -6.80
N LYS A 80 13.57 9.24 -7.69
CA LYS A 80 13.20 10.65 -7.46
C LYS A 80 11.71 10.85 -7.23
N LEU A 81 10.87 10.16 -8.00
CA LEU A 81 9.42 10.23 -7.84
C LEU A 81 8.96 9.43 -6.61
N ALA A 82 9.53 8.25 -6.39
CA ALA A 82 9.25 7.44 -5.21
C ALA A 82 9.49 8.24 -3.91
N LYS A 83 10.62 8.94 -3.82
CA LYS A 83 10.95 9.83 -2.70
C LYS A 83 9.92 10.94 -2.51
N LYS A 84 9.57 11.66 -3.58
CA LYS A 84 8.55 12.73 -3.51
C LYS A 84 7.19 12.21 -3.03
N ILE A 85 6.78 11.03 -3.48
CA ILE A 85 5.53 10.40 -3.07
C ILE A 85 5.61 9.98 -1.59
N ALA A 86 6.72 9.40 -1.16
CA ALA A 86 6.94 9.00 0.23
C ALA A 86 6.93 10.21 1.17
N ASP A 87 7.68 11.26 0.84
CA ASP A 87 7.71 12.53 1.56
C ASP A 87 6.32 13.17 1.62
N PHE A 88 5.59 13.20 0.50
CA PHE A 88 4.23 13.71 0.45
C PHE A 88 3.33 12.98 1.44
N TYR A 89 3.42 11.65 1.55
CA TYR A 89 2.60 10.85 2.46
C TYR A 89 3.16 10.71 3.88
N GLY A 90 4.39 11.17 4.15
CA GLY A 90 5.06 11.04 5.45
C GLY A 90 5.61 9.65 5.74
N TYR A 91 6.02 8.91 4.70
CA TYR A 91 6.63 7.59 4.81
C TYR A 91 8.08 7.61 4.30
N ILE A 92 8.87 6.60 4.65
CA ILE A 92 10.11 6.30 3.92
C ILE A 92 9.77 5.53 2.64
N VAL A 93 10.66 5.59 1.64
CA VAL A 93 10.44 4.94 0.33
C VAL A 93 10.26 3.43 0.49
N ASP A 94 11.10 2.82 1.34
CA ASP A 94 11.09 1.39 1.60
C ASP A 94 9.73 0.93 2.12
N ASP A 95 9.22 1.56 3.17
CA ASP A 95 7.90 1.27 3.74
C ASP A 95 6.74 1.41 2.75
N LEU A 96 6.84 2.36 1.80
CA LEU A 96 5.74 2.68 0.90
C LEU A 96 5.71 1.80 -0.35
N PHE A 97 6.87 1.40 -0.86
CA PHE A 97 7.00 0.69 -2.14
C PHE A 97 7.52 -0.74 -2.02
N PHE A 98 8.12 -1.11 -0.90
CA PHE A 98 8.67 -2.43 -0.65
C PHE A 98 7.94 -3.09 0.51
N ALA A 99 7.59 -4.36 0.35
CA ALA A 99 7.17 -5.18 1.46
C ALA A 99 8.40 -5.95 1.90
N GLU A 100 8.54 -6.18 3.21
CA GLU A 100 9.36 -7.29 3.66
C GLU A 100 8.72 -8.55 3.08
N ALA A 101 9.25 -8.99 1.93
CA ALA A 101 9.01 -10.35 1.50
C ALA A 101 9.53 -11.22 2.64
N LYS A 102 8.63 -11.95 3.29
CA LYS A 102 9.07 -13.15 4.00
C LYS A 102 9.78 -13.98 2.93
N ASN A 103 11.12 -13.96 2.99
CA ASN A 103 11.94 -14.81 2.16
C ASN A 103 11.68 -16.24 2.62
N ASP A 104 10.60 -16.83 2.15
CA ASP A 104 10.35 -18.27 2.29
C ASP A 104 11.38 -19.08 1.49
N MET A 105 12.27 -18.41 0.74
CA MET A 105 13.29 -19.00 -0.13
C MET A 105 14.55 -19.51 0.60
N PHE A 106 14.73 -19.22 1.90
CA PHE A 106 15.90 -19.69 2.67
C PHE A 106 15.58 -20.71 3.77
N SER A 107 14.33 -21.21 3.84
CA SER A 107 13.91 -22.10 4.93
C SER A 107 14.13 -23.60 4.66
N SER A 108 14.58 -24.00 3.47
CA SER A 108 14.58 -25.42 3.06
C SER A 108 15.93 -26.14 2.96
N GLU A 109 17.09 -25.51 3.22
CA GLU A 109 18.40 -26.15 2.93
C GLU A 109 19.41 -26.21 4.09
N GLN A 110 18.98 -26.29 5.35
CA GLN A 110 19.92 -26.45 6.49
C GLN A 110 19.59 -27.61 7.44
N LYS A 111 19.03 -28.71 6.93
CA LYS A 111 19.02 -30.00 7.66
C LYS A 111 19.45 -31.14 6.75
N LYS A 112 20.77 -31.32 6.63
CA LYS A 112 21.43 -32.62 6.36
C LYS A 112 22.94 -32.47 6.62
N ILE A 113 23.32 -32.49 7.89
CA ILE A 113 24.59 -33.05 8.36
C ILE A 113 24.25 -33.88 9.59
#